data_AF-A0AAX3IAH5-F1
#
_entry.id   AF-A0AAX3IAH5-F1
#
_cell.length_a   1.000
_cell.length_b   1.000
_cell.length_c   1.000
_cell.angle_alpha   90.00
_cell.angle_beta   90.00
_cell.angle_gamma   90.00
#
_symmetry.space_group_name_H-M   'P 1'
#
loop_
_entity.id
_entity.type
_entity.pdbx_description
1 polymer ?
#
loop_
_entity_poly.entity_id
_entity_poly.type
_entity_poly.pdbx_seq_one_letter_code
_entity_poly.pdbx_strand_id
1 'polypeptide(L)'
;MKVEDLILVSVDDHAIEPPNAFARHMPARFKGREPHVVKKGDRDVWVFEEQATGYMGLNSVVGRPKEEYGMEPLGYDQMRRGTWNIKDRVDDMNANGVLGSLCFPTFPGFAGQRFQVHADRDVSLAAIQAYNDWHLHDWCNAAPGRFIPLMIVPWWDMKAAAAEVERLARQGVHALSLSDNPAIHGYPSIHSDYWDPLWKACSDNKVVICCHIGTGVKANHASDMSPIDAWITSMPISIANSAADWIWAPMWKKFPDLRMALSEGGIGWIPYLLERADFTHRHHNAWTNSNFGGKMPSDIFNKHFVTCFIEDNFGLQNLKYLNTEMVTWESDYPHSDCTWPNSPETAWEGLQHLDKEMIDKITHLNAMREFSYDPFSIHKREDCTVAALRAKATHVSIEPALGLGGADHGRQDNKPVTSGDINAMFAEADAQTAL
;
A
#
# COMPACT_ATOMS: atom_id res chain seq x y z
N MET A 1 6.75 2.39 -29.37
CA MET A 1 6.89 3.07 -28.07
C MET A 1 8.26 2.71 -27.52
N LYS A 2 8.90 3.60 -26.77
CA LYS A 2 10.13 3.32 -26.02
C LYS A 2 9.91 3.59 -24.53
N VAL A 3 10.86 3.17 -23.68
CA VAL A 3 10.79 3.40 -22.23
C VAL A 3 10.64 4.88 -21.88
N GLU A 4 11.27 5.76 -22.67
CA GLU A 4 11.23 7.22 -22.48
C GLU A 4 9.84 7.84 -22.70
N ASP A 5 8.98 7.15 -23.46
CA ASP A 5 7.62 7.59 -23.80
C ASP A 5 6.58 7.16 -22.74
N LEU A 6 6.97 6.28 -21.80
CA LEU A 6 6.04 5.75 -20.80
C LEU A 6 5.53 6.84 -19.86
N ILE A 7 4.33 6.62 -19.34
CA ILE A 7 3.76 7.38 -18.22
C ILE A 7 3.38 6.35 -17.18
N LEU A 8 3.94 6.46 -15.97
CA LEU A 8 3.69 5.51 -14.89
C LEU A 8 2.97 6.19 -13.73
N VAL A 9 1.92 5.54 -13.21
CA VAL A 9 1.23 5.89 -11.97
C VAL A 9 1.31 4.68 -11.06
N SER A 10 2.06 4.82 -9.96
CA SER A 10 2.16 3.79 -8.93
C SER A 10 0.87 3.81 -8.10
N VAL A 11 0.19 2.67 -7.98
CA VAL A 11 -0.97 2.50 -7.09
C VAL A 11 -0.60 1.97 -5.71
N ASP A 12 0.68 1.70 -5.49
CA ASP A 12 1.23 1.27 -4.22
C ASP A 12 2.62 1.84 -4.01
N ASP A 13 2.72 2.75 -3.07
CA ASP A 13 3.91 3.36 -2.51
C ASP A 13 3.57 3.68 -1.04
N HIS A 14 4.52 4.21 -0.27
CA HIS A 14 4.35 4.58 1.12
C HIS A 14 4.86 5.98 1.38
N ALA A 15 4.17 6.67 2.29
CA ALA A 15 4.70 7.87 2.90
C ALA A 15 5.19 7.52 4.30
N ILE A 16 6.38 8.02 4.65
CA ILE A 16 6.83 8.05 6.04
C ILE A 16 6.36 9.37 6.62
N GLU A 17 5.39 9.32 7.52
CA GLU A 17 4.81 10.52 8.11
C GLU A 17 5.93 11.34 8.77
N PRO A 18 6.08 12.65 8.50
CA PRO A 18 7.07 13.47 9.17
C PRO A 18 6.68 13.68 10.64
N PRO A 19 7.63 14.04 11.54
CA PRO A 19 7.38 14.17 12.97
C PRO A 19 6.23 15.11 13.36
N ASN A 20 5.90 16.07 12.50
CA ASN A 20 4.88 17.08 12.71
C ASN A 20 3.55 16.81 11.95
N ALA A 21 3.36 15.61 11.39
CA ALA A 21 2.20 15.27 10.57
C ALA A 21 0.86 15.51 11.30
N PHE A 22 0.77 15.19 12.59
CA PHE A 22 -0.50 15.20 13.32
C PHE A 22 -0.80 16.50 14.06
N ALA A 23 0.22 17.16 14.60
CA ALA A 23 0.07 18.25 15.58
C ALA A 23 -0.79 19.42 15.06
N ARG A 24 -0.74 19.71 13.75
CA ARG A 24 -1.50 20.80 13.11
C ARG A 24 -2.99 20.48 12.97
N HIS A 25 -3.33 19.20 12.81
CA HIS A 25 -4.68 18.76 12.44
C HIS A 25 -5.45 18.16 13.63
N MET A 26 -4.78 17.94 14.76
CA MET A 26 -5.43 17.51 15.98
C MET A 26 -6.32 18.61 16.59
N PRO A 27 -7.58 18.29 16.99
CA PRO A 27 -8.46 19.25 17.65
C PRO A 27 -7.88 19.80 18.95
N ALA A 28 -8.14 21.08 19.24
CA ALA A 28 -7.59 21.77 20.42
C ALA A 28 -7.87 21.07 21.77
N ARG A 29 -8.97 20.32 21.89
CA ARG A 29 -9.31 19.53 23.10
C ARG A 29 -8.35 18.36 23.37
N PHE A 30 -7.58 17.94 22.37
CA PHE A 30 -6.58 16.87 22.44
C PHE A 30 -5.14 17.38 22.34
N LYS A 31 -4.92 18.68 22.52
CA LYS A 31 -3.57 19.26 22.49
C LYS A 31 -2.66 18.56 23.51
N GLY A 32 -1.49 18.10 23.06
CA GLY A 32 -0.54 17.32 23.83
C GLY A 32 -0.77 15.81 23.80
N ARG A 33 -1.80 15.33 23.09
CA ARG A 33 -2.10 13.91 22.85
C ARG A 33 -1.96 13.50 21.39
N GLU A 34 -1.45 14.40 20.53
CA GLU A 34 -1.09 14.06 19.17
C GLU A 34 -0.04 12.94 19.12
N PRO A 35 -0.12 12.03 18.12
CA PRO A 35 1.03 11.22 17.78
C PRO A 35 2.25 12.11 17.53
N HIS A 36 3.38 11.76 18.10
CA HIS A 36 4.61 12.53 17.99
C HIS A 36 5.84 11.63 18.02
N VAL A 37 6.96 12.14 17.49
CA VAL A 37 8.25 11.45 17.52
C VAL A 37 9.07 11.94 18.69
N VAL A 38 9.69 11.01 19.43
CA VAL A 38 10.69 11.28 20.45
C VAL A 38 12.00 10.58 20.10
N LYS A 39 13.12 11.19 20.48
CA LYS A 39 14.44 10.57 20.31
C LYS A 39 14.77 9.71 21.53
N LYS A 40 15.02 8.42 21.32
CA LYS A 40 15.45 7.45 22.35
C LYS A 40 16.81 6.88 21.97
N GLY A 41 17.86 7.39 22.59
CA GLY A 41 19.23 7.12 22.14
C GLY A 41 19.43 7.62 20.71
N ASP A 42 19.83 6.73 19.82
CA ASP A 42 20.05 7.02 18.39
C ASP A 42 18.81 6.72 17.52
N ARG A 43 17.66 6.41 18.14
CA ARG A 43 16.42 6.04 17.44
C ARG A 43 15.38 7.15 17.52
N ASP A 44 14.69 7.39 16.42
CA ASP A 44 13.44 8.14 16.38
C ASP A 44 12.28 7.16 16.59
N VAL A 45 11.42 7.45 17.57
CA VAL A 45 10.34 6.56 18.01
C VAL A 45 9.04 7.34 18.05
N TRP A 46 8.03 6.84 17.36
CA TRP A 46 6.68 7.38 17.47
C TRP A 46 6.05 6.99 18.80
N VAL A 47 5.31 7.93 19.40
CA VAL A 47 4.55 7.74 20.63
C VAL A 47 3.12 8.22 20.42
N PHE A 48 2.15 7.38 20.78
CA PHE A 48 0.73 7.74 20.83
C PHE A 48 0.03 6.96 21.95
N GLU A 49 -0.70 7.67 22.81
CA GLU A 49 -1.43 7.08 23.95
C GLU A 49 -0.58 6.07 24.74
N GLU A 50 0.61 6.51 25.15
CA GLU A 50 1.62 5.75 25.92
C GLU A 50 2.25 4.55 25.21
N GLN A 51 1.89 4.28 23.96
CA GLN A 51 2.51 3.22 23.15
C GLN A 51 3.61 3.78 22.28
N ALA A 52 4.78 3.18 22.36
CA ALA A 52 5.92 3.48 21.50
C ALA A 52 5.94 2.56 20.27
N THR A 53 6.40 3.09 19.14
CA THR A 53 6.58 2.36 17.88
C THR A 53 7.86 2.84 17.21
N GLY A 54 8.79 1.91 16.96
CA GLY A 54 9.99 2.18 16.16
C GLY A 54 9.70 2.05 14.67
N TYR A 55 10.68 2.45 13.85
CA TYR A 55 10.63 2.18 12.41
C TYR A 55 10.81 0.69 12.11
N MET A 56 10.07 0.20 11.11
CA MET A 56 10.25 -1.14 10.57
C MET A 56 11.28 -1.06 9.44
N GLY A 57 12.27 -1.95 9.50
CA GLY A 57 13.53 -1.82 8.79
C GLY A 57 13.49 -1.64 7.29
N LEU A 58 12.85 -2.57 6.59
CA LEU A 58 12.81 -2.57 5.14
C LEU A 58 11.86 -1.52 4.56
N ASN A 59 11.08 -0.83 5.38
CA ASN A 59 10.04 0.07 4.91
C ASN A 59 10.58 1.43 4.40
N SER A 60 11.89 1.70 4.49
CA SER A 60 12.46 3.01 4.14
C SER A 60 13.92 2.93 3.69
N VAL A 61 14.24 1.91 2.89
CA VAL A 61 15.62 1.61 2.45
C VAL A 61 15.92 2.01 1.01
N VAL A 62 14.99 2.67 0.32
CA VAL A 62 15.18 3.11 -1.06
C VAL A 62 16.49 3.87 -1.25
N GLY A 63 17.21 3.50 -2.32
CA GLY A 63 18.49 4.12 -2.67
C GLY A 63 19.67 3.67 -1.80
N ARG A 64 19.49 2.76 -0.81
CA ARG A 64 20.61 2.13 -0.12
C ARG A 64 21.20 0.98 -0.95
N PRO A 65 22.48 0.63 -0.76
CA PRO A 65 23.03 -0.60 -1.33
C PRO A 65 22.26 -1.82 -0.84
N LYS A 66 22.08 -2.81 -1.72
CA LYS A 66 21.41 -4.07 -1.37
C LYS A 66 22.15 -4.82 -0.27
N GLU A 67 23.46 -4.66 -0.19
CA GLU A 67 24.32 -5.24 0.86
C GLU A 67 24.05 -4.64 2.24
N GLU A 68 23.45 -3.44 2.31
CA GLU A 68 23.00 -2.79 3.53
C GLU A 68 21.51 -3.11 3.85
N TYR A 69 20.83 -3.96 3.08
CA TYR A 69 19.46 -4.35 3.41
C TYR A 69 19.44 -5.23 4.66
N GLY A 70 18.47 -4.97 5.54
CA GLY A 70 18.56 -5.42 6.92
C GLY A 70 19.69 -4.67 7.62
N MET A 71 19.68 -3.34 7.58
CA MET A 71 20.45 -2.40 8.42
C MET A 71 19.52 -1.22 8.70
N GLU A 72 18.57 -1.47 9.58
CA GLU A 72 17.32 -0.71 9.59
C GLU A 72 17.56 0.76 9.91
N PRO A 73 16.96 1.70 9.15
CA PRO A 73 17.01 3.09 9.54
C PRO A 73 16.34 3.20 10.91
N LEU A 74 17.11 3.70 11.86
CA LEU A 74 16.68 3.96 13.23
C LEU A 74 16.05 5.34 13.38
N GLY A 75 16.26 6.21 12.40
CA GLY A 75 15.72 7.57 12.39
C GLY A 75 15.68 8.18 11.00
N TYR A 76 15.06 9.35 10.90
CA TYR A 76 14.81 10.02 9.61
C TYR A 76 16.09 10.47 8.89
N ASP A 77 17.16 10.71 9.63
CA ASP A 77 18.48 11.09 9.10
C ASP A 77 19.19 9.93 8.40
N GLN A 78 18.76 8.70 8.65
CA GLN A 78 19.26 7.47 8.02
C GLN A 78 18.40 7.03 6.81
N MET A 79 17.33 7.79 6.51
CA MET A 79 16.44 7.55 5.38
C MET A 79 16.72 8.53 4.25
N ARG A 80 16.45 8.10 3.02
CA ARG A 80 16.41 9.04 1.89
C ARG A 80 15.34 10.10 2.18
N ARG A 81 15.67 11.39 2.05
CA ARG A 81 14.74 12.48 2.40
C ARG A 81 13.40 12.41 1.67
N GLY A 82 13.37 11.90 0.44
CA GLY A 82 12.15 11.72 -0.34
C GLY A 82 11.12 10.78 0.30
N THR A 83 11.48 9.98 1.31
CA THR A 83 10.52 9.12 2.02
C THR A 83 9.57 9.90 2.93
N TRP A 84 9.98 11.06 3.44
CA TRP A 84 9.19 11.86 4.41
C TRP A 84 9.09 13.35 4.08
N ASN A 85 9.89 13.85 3.12
CA ASN A 85 9.81 15.23 2.65
C ASN A 85 9.14 15.32 1.28
N ILE A 86 8.01 16.02 1.21
CA ILE A 86 7.18 16.09 -0.01
C ILE A 86 7.89 16.69 -1.23
N LYS A 87 8.76 17.68 -1.05
CA LYS A 87 9.50 18.28 -2.17
C LYS A 87 10.53 17.28 -2.70
N ASP A 88 11.30 16.67 -1.79
CA ASP A 88 12.30 15.66 -2.13
C ASP A 88 11.62 14.41 -2.73
N ARG A 89 10.39 14.07 -2.31
CA ARG A 89 9.58 12.99 -2.87
C ARG A 89 9.25 13.24 -4.35
N VAL A 90 8.80 14.43 -4.70
CA VAL A 90 8.50 14.78 -6.11
C VAL A 90 9.76 14.77 -6.97
N ASP A 91 10.88 15.21 -6.40
CA ASP A 91 12.20 15.14 -7.05
C ASP A 91 12.61 13.68 -7.30
N ASP A 92 12.41 12.77 -6.34
CA ASP A 92 12.65 11.34 -6.50
C ASP A 92 11.74 10.68 -7.53
N MET A 93 10.45 11.05 -7.54
CA MET A 93 9.50 10.58 -8.57
C MET A 93 9.92 11.05 -9.96
N ASN A 94 10.39 12.30 -10.09
CA ASN A 94 10.91 12.83 -11.34
C ASN A 94 12.17 12.08 -11.80
N ALA A 95 13.12 11.84 -10.90
CA ALA A 95 14.33 11.05 -11.19
C ALA A 95 14.00 9.60 -11.61
N ASN A 96 12.97 9.01 -11.01
CA ASN A 96 12.50 7.68 -11.39
C ASN A 96 11.71 7.68 -12.72
N GLY A 97 11.15 8.82 -13.14
CA GLY A 97 10.24 8.88 -14.29
C GLY A 97 8.79 8.47 -13.97
N VAL A 98 8.35 8.62 -12.72
CA VAL A 98 7.00 8.27 -12.24
C VAL A 98 6.14 9.52 -12.09
N LEU A 99 4.98 9.53 -12.74
CA LEU A 99 4.05 10.67 -12.73
C LEU A 99 3.27 10.74 -11.42
N GLY A 100 2.56 9.66 -11.09
CA GLY A 100 1.58 9.61 -10.00
C GLY A 100 1.93 8.55 -8.97
N SER A 101 1.49 8.76 -7.73
CA SER A 101 1.73 7.84 -6.62
C SER A 101 0.53 7.83 -5.65
N LEU A 102 0.00 6.65 -5.32
CA LEU A 102 -0.87 6.43 -4.17
C LEU A 102 0.03 5.99 -3.00
N CYS A 103 -0.05 6.66 -1.85
CA CYS A 103 0.82 6.36 -0.72
C CYS A 103 0.04 5.78 0.47
N PHE A 104 0.34 4.55 0.86
CA PHE A 104 -0.13 3.94 2.10
C PHE A 104 0.52 4.58 3.33
N PRO A 105 -0.21 4.66 4.47
CA PRO A 105 0.34 5.09 5.76
C PRO A 105 1.47 4.16 6.22
N THR A 106 2.42 4.65 7.02
CA THR A 106 3.43 3.80 7.66
C THR A 106 3.29 3.76 9.18
N PHE A 107 3.39 4.91 9.86
CA PHE A 107 3.22 4.98 11.31
C PHE A 107 1.80 4.64 11.78
N PRO A 108 0.69 4.99 11.10
CA PRO A 108 -0.63 4.44 11.45
C PRO A 108 -0.72 2.91 11.30
N GLY A 109 0.25 2.31 10.60
CA GLY A 109 0.17 0.99 9.98
C GLY A 109 -0.53 1.09 8.64
N PHE A 110 -0.23 0.17 7.71
CA PHE A 110 -0.68 0.25 6.31
C PHE A 110 -2.20 0.36 6.13
N ALA A 111 -3.01 -0.02 7.13
CA ALA A 111 -4.46 0.17 7.16
C ALA A 111 -4.98 1.02 8.34
N GLY A 112 -4.09 1.73 9.04
CA GLY A 112 -4.44 2.53 10.22
C GLY A 112 -4.71 1.70 11.48
N GLN A 113 -4.28 0.43 11.52
CA GLN A 113 -4.55 -0.51 12.62
C GLN A 113 -4.08 0.00 14.00
N ARG A 114 -3.05 0.85 14.05
CA ARG A 114 -2.50 1.35 15.31
C ARG A 114 -3.51 2.22 16.06
N PHE A 115 -4.33 3.00 15.36
CA PHE A 115 -5.36 3.82 16.01
C PHE A 115 -6.57 3.02 16.50
N GLN A 116 -6.67 1.75 16.11
CA GLN A 116 -7.82 0.89 16.36
C GLN A 116 -7.83 0.26 17.75
N VAL A 117 -6.74 0.33 18.51
CA VAL A 117 -6.60 -0.45 19.76
C VAL A 117 -6.71 0.37 21.05
N HIS A 118 -6.75 1.71 20.96
CA HIS A 118 -6.78 2.56 22.15
C HIS A 118 -8.17 2.66 22.77
N ALA A 119 -8.20 2.83 24.10
CA ALA A 119 -9.42 2.85 24.90
C ALA A 119 -10.28 4.11 24.64
N ASP A 120 -9.63 5.27 24.54
CA ASP A 120 -10.30 6.54 24.24
C ASP A 120 -10.55 6.64 22.72
N ARG A 121 -11.78 6.35 22.32
CA ARG A 121 -12.18 6.36 20.90
C ARG A 121 -12.24 7.76 20.30
N ASP A 122 -12.41 8.80 21.13
CA ASP A 122 -12.49 10.17 20.62
C ASP A 122 -11.11 10.69 20.21
N VAL A 123 -10.05 10.34 20.96
CA VAL A 123 -8.67 10.68 20.55
C VAL A 123 -8.22 9.83 19.36
N SER A 124 -8.58 8.55 19.29
CA SER A 124 -8.27 7.71 18.12
C SER A 124 -8.95 8.22 16.85
N LEU A 125 -10.23 8.61 16.93
CA LEU A 125 -10.94 9.21 15.80
C LEU A 125 -10.28 10.52 15.38
N ALA A 126 -9.88 11.36 16.34
CA ALA A 126 -9.16 12.60 16.05
C ALA A 126 -7.80 12.35 15.38
N ALA A 127 -7.04 11.32 15.79
CA ALA A 127 -5.78 10.95 15.16
C ALA A 127 -5.97 10.43 13.73
N ILE A 128 -7.02 9.63 13.48
CA ILE A 128 -7.43 9.19 12.14
C ILE A 128 -7.74 10.40 11.24
N GLN A 129 -8.56 11.33 11.72
CA GLN A 129 -8.93 12.53 10.98
C GLN A 129 -7.72 13.44 10.74
N ALA A 130 -6.83 13.58 11.73
CA ALA A 130 -5.61 14.35 11.60
C ALA A 130 -4.64 13.74 10.58
N TYR A 131 -4.51 12.41 10.52
CA TYR A 131 -3.75 11.73 9.46
C TYR A 131 -4.36 12.02 8.08
N ASN A 132 -5.67 11.86 7.93
CA ASN A 132 -6.34 12.08 6.66
C ASN A 132 -6.18 13.53 6.17
N ASP A 133 -6.30 14.50 7.08
CA ASP A 133 -6.14 15.93 6.77
C ASP A 133 -4.67 16.26 6.41
N TRP A 134 -3.69 15.67 7.11
CA TRP A 134 -2.29 15.79 6.72
C TRP A 134 -2.03 15.19 5.33
N HIS A 135 -2.45 13.95 5.10
CA HIS A 135 -2.22 13.22 3.87
C HIS A 135 -2.84 13.97 2.67
N LEU A 136 -4.06 14.49 2.83
CA LEU A 136 -4.70 15.28 1.79
C LEU A 136 -4.04 16.66 1.63
N HIS A 137 -3.94 17.45 2.70
CA HIS A 137 -3.61 18.87 2.58
C HIS A 137 -2.13 19.18 2.54
N ASP A 138 -1.32 18.48 3.33
CA ASP A 138 0.10 18.76 3.48
C ASP A 138 0.98 17.85 2.60
N TRP A 139 0.48 16.67 2.21
CA TRP A 139 1.16 15.76 1.29
C TRP A 139 0.62 15.88 -0.15
N CYS A 140 -0.59 15.41 -0.44
CA CYS A 140 -1.11 15.37 -1.81
C CYS A 140 -1.29 16.76 -2.43
N ASN A 141 -1.88 17.71 -1.70
CA ASN A 141 -2.13 19.06 -2.21
C ASN A 141 -0.87 19.93 -2.29
N ALA A 142 0.23 19.54 -1.64
CA ALA A 142 1.51 20.24 -1.78
C ALA A 142 2.15 20.01 -3.16
N ALA A 143 1.74 18.97 -3.89
CA ALA A 143 2.12 18.75 -5.28
C ALA A 143 0.92 18.27 -6.14
N PRO A 144 0.01 19.18 -6.53
CA PRO A 144 -1.21 18.83 -7.25
C PRO A 144 -0.93 18.00 -8.52
N GLY A 145 -1.71 16.93 -8.71
CA GLY A 145 -1.57 16.03 -9.86
C GLY A 145 -0.33 15.13 -9.82
N ARG A 146 0.31 14.97 -8.65
CA ARG A 146 1.38 13.97 -8.43
C ARG A 146 0.96 12.83 -7.50
N PHE A 147 -0.12 12.99 -6.74
CA PHE A 147 -0.54 12.00 -5.76
C PHE A 147 -2.02 11.65 -5.86
N ILE A 148 -2.34 10.39 -5.57
CA ILE A 148 -3.69 9.89 -5.34
C ILE A 148 -3.90 9.85 -3.82
N PRO A 149 -4.82 10.65 -3.26
CA PRO A 149 -5.04 10.68 -1.81
C PRO A 149 -5.72 9.39 -1.33
N LEU A 150 -5.26 8.88 -0.19
CA LEU A 150 -5.74 7.68 0.48
C LEU A 150 -6.17 7.99 1.91
N MET A 151 -7.37 7.56 2.29
CA MET A 151 -7.89 7.74 3.66
C MET A 151 -7.76 6.47 4.51
N ILE A 152 -7.83 6.63 5.83
CA ILE A 152 -8.11 5.56 6.81
C ILE A 152 -9.37 5.89 7.62
N VAL A 153 -9.99 4.88 8.22
CA VAL A 153 -11.27 5.02 8.96
C VAL A 153 -11.26 4.26 10.29
N PRO A 154 -12.11 4.64 11.27
CA PRO A 154 -12.31 3.84 12.47
C PRO A 154 -12.98 2.50 12.14
N TRP A 155 -12.52 1.41 12.76
CA TRP A 155 -13.09 0.07 12.55
C TRP A 155 -14.13 -0.31 13.60
N TRP A 156 -14.26 0.49 14.67
CA TRP A 156 -15.17 0.23 15.79
C TRP A 156 -16.56 0.87 15.63
N ASP A 157 -16.73 1.83 14.72
CA ASP A 157 -18.00 2.49 14.45
C ASP A 157 -18.17 2.75 12.94
N MET A 158 -19.02 1.96 12.29
CA MET A 158 -19.25 2.06 10.84
C MET A 158 -20.07 3.28 10.42
N LYS A 159 -20.77 3.94 11.34
CA LYS A 159 -21.38 5.26 11.06
C LYS A 159 -20.31 6.34 11.05
N ALA A 160 -19.37 6.30 11.99
CA ALA A 160 -18.23 7.21 11.99
C ALA A 160 -17.34 6.98 10.75
N ALA A 161 -17.10 5.72 10.38
CA ALA A 161 -16.36 5.37 9.18
C ALA A 161 -17.03 5.91 7.90
N ALA A 162 -18.34 5.69 7.74
CA ALA A 162 -19.10 6.21 6.62
C ALA A 162 -19.07 7.76 6.56
N ALA A 163 -19.21 8.43 7.70
CA ALA A 163 -19.15 9.89 7.77
C ALA A 163 -17.77 10.44 7.35
N GLU A 164 -16.69 9.76 7.70
CA GLU A 164 -15.34 10.13 7.29
C GLU A 164 -15.11 9.89 5.78
N VAL A 165 -15.60 8.78 5.23
CA VAL A 165 -15.61 8.52 3.79
C VAL A 165 -16.34 9.64 3.04
N GLU A 166 -17.54 10.01 3.48
CA GLU A 166 -18.32 11.10 2.86
C GLU A 166 -17.65 12.47 3.01
N ARG A 167 -16.91 12.72 4.10
CA ARG A 167 -16.16 13.97 4.31
C ARG A 167 -15.02 14.10 3.31
N LEU A 168 -14.27 13.04 3.09
CA LEU A 168 -13.08 13.05 2.24
C LEU A 168 -13.40 12.85 0.76
N ALA A 169 -14.40 12.04 0.42
CA ALA A 169 -14.88 11.91 -0.96
C ALA A 169 -15.38 13.24 -1.54
N ARG A 170 -16.06 14.07 -0.72
CA ARG A 170 -16.43 15.45 -1.11
C ARG A 170 -15.25 16.35 -1.43
N GLN A 171 -14.05 15.98 -1.00
CA GLN A 171 -12.80 16.70 -1.27
C GLN A 171 -11.95 16.00 -2.34
N GLY A 172 -12.47 14.95 -2.98
CA GLY A 172 -11.80 14.22 -4.07
C GLY A 172 -11.01 12.99 -3.65
N VAL A 173 -11.15 12.51 -2.41
CA VAL A 173 -10.46 11.30 -1.94
C VAL A 173 -11.29 10.06 -2.27
N HIS A 174 -10.81 9.27 -3.22
CA HIS A 174 -11.52 8.09 -3.75
C HIS A 174 -10.77 6.77 -3.51
N ALA A 175 -9.87 6.73 -2.52
CA ALA A 175 -9.21 5.52 -2.05
C ALA A 175 -9.29 5.44 -0.51
N LEU A 176 -9.56 4.26 0.00
CA LEU A 176 -9.62 3.94 1.43
C LEU A 176 -8.71 2.75 1.73
N SER A 177 -7.72 2.91 2.61
CA SER A 177 -6.98 1.77 3.12
C SER A 177 -7.76 1.02 4.21
N LEU A 178 -7.86 -0.30 4.07
CA LEU A 178 -8.48 -1.19 5.03
C LEU A 178 -7.68 -2.48 5.15
N SER A 179 -7.67 -3.09 6.33
CA SER A 179 -7.04 -4.41 6.50
C SER A 179 -7.69 -5.43 5.59
N ASP A 180 -6.88 -6.26 4.93
CA ASP A 180 -7.37 -7.37 4.11
C ASP A 180 -8.06 -8.46 4.96
N ASN A 181 -7.92 -8.42 6.30
CA ASN A 181 -8.65 -9.25 7.23
C ASN A 181 -8.83 -8.57 8.61
N PRO A 182 -9.86 -7.72 8.79
CA PRO A 182 -10.15 -7.07 10.06
C PRO A 182 -10.41 -8.03 11.23
N ALA A 183 -10.82 -9.28 10.94
CA ALA A 183 -11.17 -10.25 11.98
C ALA A 183 -9.96 -10.69 12.82
N ILE A 184 -8.77 -10.73 12.23
CA ILE A 184 -7.53 -11.04 12.98
C ILE A 184 -7.17 -9.95 14.00
N HIS A 185 -7.75 -8.76 13.84
CA HIS A 185 -7.60 -7.63 14.78
C HIS A 185 -8.72 -7.58 15.82
N GLY A 186 -9.59 -8.60 15.87
CA GLY A 186 -10.70 -8.69 16.82
C GLY A 186 -11.97 -7.95 16.40
N TYR A 187 -12.05 -7.48 15.15
CA TYR A 187 -13.26 -6.86 14.59
C TYR A 187 -14.20 -7.90 13.95
N PRO A 188 -15.48 -7.57 13.71
CA PRO A 188 -16.38 -8.49 13.01
C PRO A 188 -15.84 -8.92 11.65
N SER A 189 -16.12 -10.17 11.25
CA SER A 189 -15.81 -10.68 9.91
C SER A 189 -16.42 -9.80 8.82
N ILE A 190 -15.74 -9.67 7.67
CA ILE A 190 -16.24 -8.98 6.47
C ILE A 190 -17.51 -9.60 5.88
N HIS A 191 -17.87 -10.81 6.32
CA HIS A 191 -19.15 -11.47 6.01
C HIS A 191 -20.33 -10.96 6.87
N SER A 192 -20.07 -10.16 7.91
CA SER A 192 -21.10 -9.54 8.74
C SER A 192 -21.63 -8.24 8.13
N ASP A 193 -22.92 -7.98 8.35
CA ASP A 193 -23.59 -6.71 8.04
C ASP A 193 -23.10 -5.52 8.86
N TYR A 194 -22.27 -5.75 9.88
CA TYR A 194 -21.58 -4.71 10.63
C TYR A 194 -20.97 -3.65 9.71
N TRP A 195 -20.29 -4.09 8.65
CA TRP A 195 -19.57 -3.25 7.67
C TRP A 195 -20.44 -2.61 6.59
N ASP A 196 -21.73 -2.97 6.49
CA ASP A 196 -22.63 -2.47 5.44
C ASP A 196 -22.66 -0.92 5.31
N PRO A 197 -22.63 -0.13 6.41
CA PRO A 197 -22.59 1.33 6.28
C PRO A 197 -21.32 1.83 5.56
N LEU A 198 -20.17 1.21 5.81
CA LEU A 198 -18.91 1.55 5.15
C LEU A 198 -18.96 1.14 3.67
N TRP A 199 -19.39 -0.09 3.36
CA TRP A 199 -19.55 -0.55 1.98
C TRP A 199 -20.49 0.33 1.17
N LYS A 200 -21.60 0.74 1.77
CA LYS A 200 -22.53 1.67 1.15
C LYS A 200 -21.87 3.02 0.88
N ALA A 201 -21.17 3.60 1.86
CA ALA A 201 -20.48 4.88 1.69
C ALA A 201 -19.42 4.81 0.59
N CYS A 202 -18.62 3.74 0.56
CA CYS A 202 -17.63 3.55 -0.50
C CYS A 202 -18.27 3.38 -1.89
N SER A 203 -19.32 2.56 -2.00
CA SER A 203 -20.02 2.34 -3.26
C SER A 203 -20.68 3.62 -3.78
N ASP A 204 -21.38 4.38 -2.92
CA ASP A 204 -22.10 5.60 -3.31
C ASP A 204 -21.14 6.72 -3.75
N ASN A 205 -19.94 6.76 -3.15
CA ASN A 205 -18.94 7.79 -3.41
C ASN A 205 -17.81 7.32 -4.34
N LYS A 206 -17.90 6.11 -4.92
CA LYS A 206 -16.87 5.53 -5.79
C LYS A 206 -15.48 5.48 -5.15
N VAL A 207 -15.44 5.16 -3.86
CA VAL A 207 -14.18 4.97 -3.12
C VAL A 207 -13.73 3.52 -3.27
N VAL A 208 -12.51 3.32 -3.76
CA VAL A 208 -11.88 1.99 -3.87
C VAL A 208 -11.34 1.58 -2.49
N ILE A 209 -11.67 0.37 -2.05
CA ILE A 209 -11.11 -0.22 -0.83
C ILE A 209 -9.74 -0.83 -1.14
N CYS A 210 -8.67 -0.20 -0.71
CA CYS A 210 -7.30 -0.66 -0.90
C CYS A 210 -6.88 -1.57 0.26
N CYS A 211 -6.58 -2.83 -0.05
CA CYS A 211 -6.06 -3.79 0.91
C CYS A 211 -4.64 -4.16 0.55
N HIS A 212 -3.72 -3.78 1.43
CA HIS A 212 -2.30 -4.02 1.29
C HIS A 212 -1.89 -5.30 2.03
N ILE A 213 -0.90 -6.03 1.53
CA ILE A 213 -0.33 -7.17 2.26
C ILE A 213 0.21 -6.73 3.63
N GLY A 214 0.36 -7.68 4.55
CA GLY A 214 0.85 -7.38 5.90
C GLY A 214 -0.14 -6.64 6.80
N THR A 215 -1.33 -6.27 6.30
CA THR A 215 -2.38 -5.62 7.11
C THR A 215 -3.30 -6.59 7.82
N GLY A 216 -3.46 -7.83 7.37
CA GLY A 216 -4.37 -8.82 7.96
C GLY A 216 -3.81 -10.23 7.88
N VAL A 217 -4.17 -11.01 6.86
CA VAL A 217 -3.66 -12.40 6.75
C VAL A 217 -2.14 -12.38 6.64
N LYS A 218 -1.46 -12.99 7.62
CA LYS A 218 0.00 -13.06 7.64
C LYS A 218 0.49 -14.18 6.73
N ALA A 219 1.51 -13.89 5.93
CA ALA A 219 2.31 -14.93 5.29
C ALA A 219 2.98 -15.77 6.38
N ASN A 220 2.71 -17.08 6.41
CA ASN A 220 3.39 -17.98 7.34
C ASN A 220 4.77 -18.32 6.78
N HIS A 221 5.81 -18.28 7.62
CA HIS A 221 7.08 -18.94 7.31
C HIS A 221 7.03 -20.42 7.70
N ALA A 222 7.79 -21.26 7.02
CA ALA A 222 7.77 -22.71 7.24
C ALA A 222 8.47 -23.12 8.55
N SER A 223 9.55 -22.44 8.92
CA SER A 223 10.35 -22.72 10.12
C SER A 223 11.24 -21.52 10.45
N ASP A 224 11.52 -21.26 11.73
CA ASP A 224 12.49 -20.24 12.14
C ASP A 224 13.89 -20.50 11.57
N MET A 225 14.21 -21.75 11.21
CA MET A 225 15.47 -22.11 10.55
C MET A 225 15.47 -21.90 9.03
N SER A 226 14.31 -21.60 8.43
CA SER A 226 14.21 -21.34 6.99
C SER A 226 14.96 -20.05 6.64
N PRO A 227 15.75 -20.03 5.54
CA PRO A 227 16.25 -18.79 4.98
C PRO A 227 15.10 -17.79 4.80
N ILE A 228 15.33 -16.52 5.13
CA ILE A 228 14.31 -15.48 5.05
C ILE A 228 13.76 -15.33 3.62
N ASP A 229 14.57 -15.62 2.60
CA ASP A 229 14.17 -15.62 1.19
C ASP A 229 12.94 -16.52 0.94
N ALA A 230 12.82 -17.64 1.66
CA ALA A 230 11.68 -18.54 1.53
C ALA A 230 10.39 -17.92 2.05
N TRP A 231 10.48 -17.09 3.10
CA TRP A 231 9.33 -16.34 3.62
C TRP A 231 8.96 -15.22 2.64
N ILE A 232 9.92 -14.38 2.24
CA ILE A 232 9.76 -13.27 1.30
C ILE A 232 9.13 -13.75 -0.02
N THR A 233 9.60 -14.88 -0.57
CA THR A 233 9.03 -15.51 -1.78
C THR A 233 7.51 -15.70 -1.70
N SER A 234 6.98 -15.98 -0.51
CA SER A 234 5.55 -16.23 -0.29
C SER A 234 4.75 -15.03 0.20
N MET A 235 5.40 -13.90 0.49
CA MET A 235 4.73 -12.74 1.10
C MET A 235 3.69 -12.11 0.16
N PRO A 236 4.01 -11.74 -1.10
CA PRO A 236 3.04 -11.13 -2.01
C PRO A 236 1.83 -12.05 -2.28
N ILE A 237 2.08 -13.34 -2.52
CA ILE A 237 1.02 -14.31 -2.83
C ILE A 237 0.12 -14.65 -1.63
N SER A 238 0.51 -14.29 -0.40
CA SER A 238 -0.29 -14.55 0.80
C SER A 238 -1.65 -13.85 0.77
N ILE A 239 -1.75 -12.72 0.06
CA ILE A 239 -3.00 -11.98 -0.16
C ILE A 239 -4.03 -12.81 -0.94
N ALA A 240 -3.62 -13.87 -1.64
CA ALA A 240 -4.53 -14.79 -2.32
C ALA A 240 -5.53 -15.44 -1.36
N ASN A 241 -5.16 -15.64 -0.08
CA ASN A 241 -6.08 -16.13 0.95
C ASN A 241 -7.17 -15.11 1.26
N SER A 242 -6.79 -13.84 1.39
CA SER A 242 -7.73 -12.73 1.57
C SER A 242 -8.60 -12.58 0.31
N ALA A 243 -8.02 -12.55 -0.88
CA ALA A 243 -8.79 -12.52 -2.13
C ALA A 243 -9.83 -13.64 -2.21
N ALA A 244 -9.47 -14.87 -1.79
CA ALA A 244 -10.41 -15.98 -1.69
C ALA A 244 -11.52 -15.73 -0.65
N ASP A 245 -11.26 -15.13 0.50
CA ASP A 245 -12.32 -14.79 1.46
C ASP A 245 -13.25 -13.70 0.91
N TRP A 246 -12.66 -12.66 0.32
CA TRP A 246 -13.36 -11.50 -0.21
C TRP A 246 -14.23 -11.85 -1.42
N ILE A 247 -13.83 -12.72 -2.34
CA ILE A 247 -14.68 -13.14 -3.48
C ILE A 247 -16.03 -13.71 -2.99
N TRP A 248 -16.05 -14.39 -1.83
CA TRP A 248 -17.25 -15.01 -1.28
C TRP A 248 -18.06 -14.08 -0.37
N ALA A 249 -17.59 -12.84 -0.15
CA ALA A 249 -18.26 -11.88 0.69
C ALA A 249 -19.66 -11.52 0.13
N PRO A 250 -20.69 -11.40 0.99
CA PRO A 250 -22.05 -11.13 0.55
C PRO A 250 -22.26 -9.68 0.05
N MET A 251 -21.36 -8.76 0.40
CA MET A 251 -21.49 -7.33 0.10
C MET A 251 -21.52 -7.01 -1.39
N TRP A 252 -20.88 -7.82 -2.25
CA TRP A 252 -20.90 -7.61 -3.71
C TRP A 252 -22.30 -7.66 -4.31
N LYS A 253 -23.22 -8.40 -3.68
CA LYS A 253 -24.63 -8.43 -4.09
C LYS A 253 -25.41 -7.22 -3.59
N LYS A 254 -25.05 -6.70 -2.42
CA LYS A 254 -25.69 -5.53 -1.80
C LYS A 254 -25.23 -4.23 -2.47
N PHE A 255 -23.95 -4.16 -2.85
CA PHE A 255 -23.25 -2.99 -3.37
C PHE A 255 -22.52 -3.37 -4.68
N PRO A 256 -23.27 -3.50 -5.80
CA PRO A 256 -22.73 -4.02 -7.04
C PRO A 256 -21.72 -3.10 -7.73
N ASP A 257 -21.54 -1.86 -7.28
CA ASP A 257 -20.58 -0.91 -7.83
C ASP A 257 -19.33 -0.75 -6.96
N LEU A 258 -19.26 -1.46 -5.83
CA LEU A 258 -18.09 -1.45 -4.94
C LEU A 258 -16.83 -1.92 -5.68
N ARG A 259 -15.69 -1.34 -5.31
CA ARG A 259 -14.36 -1.68 -5.85
C ARG A 259 -13.40 -1.94 -4.71
N MET A 260 -12.45 -2.84 -4.96
CA MET A 260 -11.35 -3.16 -4.05
C MET A 260 -10.05 -3.25 -4.83
N ALA A 261 -8.94 -2.82 -4.25
CA ALA A 261 -7.60 -3.06 -4.77
C ALA A 261 -6.86 -4.06 -3.87
N LEU A 262 -6.15 -5.00 -4.48
CA LEU A 262 -5.20 -5.90 -3.82
C LEU A 262 -3.79 -5.39 -4.11
N SER A 263 -3.22 -4.72 -3.11
CA SER A 263 -1.95 -3.99 -3.18
C SER A 263 -0.76 -4.86 -2.77
N GLU A 264 0.37 -4.72 -3.46
CA GLU A 264 1.59 -5.52 -3.33
C GLU A 264 1.39 -7.04 -3.56
N GLY A 265 0.35 -7.42 -4.30
CA GLY A 265 -0.08 -8.82 -4.43
C GLY A 265 0.50 -9.59 -5.61
N GLY A 266 1.00 -8.89 -6.64
CA GLY A 266 1.27 -9.48 -7.95
C GLY A 266 0.01 -10.01 -8.65
N ILE A 267 0.17 -10.49 -9.90
CA ILE A 267 -0.96 -10.88 -10.76
C ILE A 267 -0.84 -12.30 -11.34
N GLY A 268 0.32 -12.93 -11.28
CA GLY A 268 0.61 -14.22 -11.93
C GLY A 268 -0.11 -15.41 -11.29
N TRP A 269 -0.48 -15.31 -10.01
CA TRP A 269 -1.21 -16.35 -9.28
C TRP A 269 -2.72 -16.30 -9.53
N ILE A 270 -3.26 -15.16 -9.97
CA ILE A 270 -4.69 -14.90 -10.09
C ILE A 270 -5.39 -15.91 -11.00
N PRO A 271 -4.89 -16.25 -12.22
CA PRO A 271 -5.58 -17.19 -13.10
C PRO A 271 -5.85 -18.54 -12.43
N TYR A 272 -4.90 -19.02 -11.63
CA TYR A 272 -5.07 -20.25 -10.86
C TYR A 272 -6.08 -20.10 -9.73
N LEU A 273 -6.07 -18.97 -8.99
CA LEU A 273 -7.10 -18.71 -7.97
C LEU A 273 -8.49 -18.76 -8.60
N LEU A 274 -8.71 -18.08 -9.73
CA LEU A 274 -10.03 -18.02 -10.37
C LEU A 274 -10.49 -19.39 -10.86
N GLU A 275 -9.60 -20.17 -11.47
CA GLU A 275 -9.90 -21.56 -11.84
C GLU A 275 -10.32 -22.39 -10.61
N ARG A 276 -9.56 -22.27 -9.51
CA ARG A 276 -9.82 -22.99 -8.27
C ARG A 276 -11.12 -22.53 -7.61
N ALA A 277 -11.44 -21.25 -7.66
CA ALA A 277 -12.64 -20.66 -7.11
C ALA A 277 -13.89 -21.17 -7.83
N ASP A 278 -13.88 -21.16 -9.17
CA ASP A 278 -14.98 -21.65 -9.99
C ASP A 278 -15.15 -23.16 -9.86
N PHE A 279 -14.05 -23.92 -9.78
CA PHE A 279 -14.12 -25.33 -9.42
C PHE A 279 -14.81 -25.52 -8.08
N THR A 280 -14.39 -24.78 -7.05
CA THR A 280 -14.92 -24.91 -5.68
C THR A 280 -16.42 -24.63 -5.64
N HIS A 281 -16.88 -23.58 -6.33
CA HIS A 281 -18.30 -23.29 -6.44
C HIS A 281 -19.06 -24.41 -7.16
N ARG A 282 -18.62 -24.84 -8.35
CA ARG A 282 -19.29 -25.92 -9.10
C ARG A 282 -19.37 -27.24 -8.33
N HIS A 283 -18.35 -27.57 -7.56
CA HIS A 283 -18.24 -28.86 -6.89
C HIS A 283 -18.97 -28.90 -5.55
N HIS A 284 -19.00 -27.77 -4.83
CA HIS A 284 -19.45 -27.75 -3.44
C HIS A 284 -20.71 -26.91 -3.19
N ASN A 285 -21.19 -26.10 -4.14
CA ASN A 285 -22.30 -25.16 -3.87
C ASN A 285 -23.60 -25.80 -3.35
N ALA A 286 -23.95 -27.00 -3.83
CA ALA A 286 -25.14 -27.71 -3.39
C ALA A 286 -25.05 -28.15 -1.91
N TRP A 287 -23.84 -28.34 -1.39
CA TRP A 287 -23.58 -28.67 0.02
C TRP A 287 -23.33 -27.43 0.87
N THR A 288 -22.56 -26.47 0.36
CA THR A 288 -22.15 -25.27 1.10
C THR A 288 -23.19 -24.14 1.05
N ASN A 289 -24.23 -24.28 0.24
CA ASN A 289 -25.24 -23.25 -0.05
C ASN A 289 -24.67 -21.93 -0.59
N SER A 290 -23.44 -21.95 -1.15
CA SER A 290 -22.90 -20.79 -1.85
C SER A 290 -23.72 -20.49 -3.10
N ASN A 291 -24.02 -19.22 -3.35
CA ASN A 291 -24.87 -18.80 -4.45
C ASN A 291 -24.36 -17.49 -5.03
N PHE A 292 -24.02 -17.44 -6.32
CA PHE A 292 -23.56 -16.23 -7.01
C PHE A 292 -24.60 -15.66 -7.99
N GLY A 293 -25.86 -16.10 -7.90
CA GLY A 293 -26.96 -15.58 -8.72
C GLY A 293 -26.83 -15.90 -10.21
N GLY A 294 -26.31 -17.09 -10.52
CA GLY A 294 -26.04 -17.53 -11.90
C GLY A 294 -24.67 -17.10 -12.44
N LYS A 295 -23.91 -16.30 -11.70
CA LYS A 295 -22.50 -15.97 -11.98
C LYS A 295 -21.56 -17.00 -11.35
N MET A 296 -20.27 -16.88 -11.68
CA MET A 296 -19.17 -17.58 -11.04
C MET A 296 -18.40 -16.67 -10.08
N PRO A 297 -17.65 -17.25 -9.11
CA PRO A 297 -16.68 -16.49 -8.30
C PRO A 297 -15.72 -15.64 -9.14
N SER A 298 -15.24 -16.15 -10.28
CA SER A 298 -14.39 -15.40 -11.21
C SER A 298 -15.06 -14.15 -11.78
N ASP A 299 -16.39 -14.16 -12.01
CA ASP A 299 -17.13 -12.97 -12.44
C ASP A 299 -17.14 -11.88 -11.37
N ILE A 300 -17.14 -12.26 -10.09
CA ILE A 300 -17.05 -11.32 -8.98
C ILE A 300 -15.65 -10.72 -8.94
N PHE A 301 -14.61 -11.56 -9.01
CA PHE A 301 -13.23 -11.07 -9.01
C PHE A 301 -12.99 -10.09 -10.16
N ASN A 302 -13.28 -10.52 -11.39
CA ASN A 302 -13.06 -9.71 -12.58
C ASN A 302 -13.85 -8.40 -12.58
N LYS A 303 -14.99 -8.34 -11.89
CA LYS A 303 -15.79 -7.11 -11.79
C LYS A 303 -15.28 -6.15 -10.72
N HIS A 304 -14.75 -6.64 -9.60
CA HIS A 304 -14.62 -5.85 -8.38
C HIS A 304 -13.18 -5.58 -7.94
N PHE A 305 -12.20 -6.35 -8.41
CA PHE A 305 -10.84 -6.35 -7.88
C PHE A 305 -9.87 -5.71 -8.87
N VAL A 306 -9.29 -4.59 -8.46
CA VAL A 306 -8.11 -3.94 -9.04
C VAL A 306 -6.88 -4.63 -8.47
N THR A 307 -5.87 -4.89 -9.29
CA THR A 307 -4.64 -5.60 -8.88
C THR A 307 -3.42 -4.87 -9.40
N CYS A 308 -2.30 -5.02 -8.72
CA CYS A 308 -1.03 -4.40 -9.10
C CYS A 308 0.14 -5.38 -9.01
N PHE A 309 1.26 -4.97 -9.57
CA PHE A 309 2.50 -5.71 -9.59
C PHE A 309 3.69 -4.75 -9.67
N ILE A 310 4.78 -5.10 -8.99
CA ILE A 310 6.10 -4.49 -9.17
C ILE A 310 6.80 -5.14 -10.37
N GLU A 311 7.13 -6.43 -10.25
CA GLU A 311 7.74 -7.28 -11.27
C GLU A 311 6.98 -8.60 -11.37
N ASP A 312 6.28 -8.84 -12.49
CA ASP A 312 5.53 -10.08 -12.69
C ASP A 312 5.47 -10.48 -14.17
N ASN A 313 6.62 -10.90 -14.71
CA ASN A 313 6.70 -11.28 -16.12
C ASN A 313 5.75 -12.46 -16.44
N PHE A 314 5.56 -13.42 -15.52
CA PHE A 314 4.63 -14.52 -15.75
C PHE A 314 3.19 -14.01 -15.89
N GLY A 315 2.76 -13.12 -15.00
CA GLY A 315 1.47 -12.45 -15.05
C GLY A 315 1.26 -11.66 -16.34
N LEU A 316 2.26 -10.86 -16.74
CA LEU A 316 2.22 -10.05 -17.96
C LEU A 316 2.11 -10.90 -19.23
N GLN A 317 2.82 -12.02 -19.32
CA GLN A 317 2.70 -12.97 -20.45
C GLN A 317 1.33 -13.68 -20.49
N ASN A 318 0.56 -13.65 -19.40
CA ASN A 318 -0.69 -14.36 -19.23
C ASN A 318 -1.92 -13.44 -19.06
N LEU A 319 -1.81 -12.16 -19.42
CA LEU A 319 -2.88 -11.15 -19.31
C LEU A 319 -4.23 -11.58 -19.92
N LYS A 320 -4.22 -12.44 -20.93
CA LYS A 320 -5.45 -12.99 -21.55
C LYS A 320 -6.35 -13.78 -20.59
N TYR A 321 -5.85 -14.18 -19.43
CA TYR A 321 -6.63 -14.86 -18.38
C TYR A 321 -7.04 -13.92 -17.24
N LEU A 322 -6.72 -12.64 -17.34
CA LEU A 322 -7.06 -11.60 -16.39
C LEU A 322 -8.05 -10.62 -17.00
N ASN A 323 -8.78 -9.88 -16.16
CA ASN A 323 -9.42 -8.67 -16.62
C ASN A 323 -8.38 -7.55 -16.72
N THR A 324 -7.89 -7.27 -17.94
CA THR A 324 -6.85 -6.26 -18.17
C THR A 324 -7.30 -4.83 -17.87
N GLU A 325 -8.59 -4.58 -17.74
CA GLU A 325 -9.10 -3.29 -17.25
C GLU A 325 -8.78 -3.10 -15.75
N MET A 326 -8.53 -4.17 -15.00
CA MET A 326 -8.29 -4.10 -13.56
C MET A 326 -6.82 -4.21 -13.16
N VAL A 327 -5.92 -4.38 -14.13
CA VAL A 327 -4.48 -4.51 -13.88
C VAL A 327 -3.83 -3.13 -13.86
N THR A 328 -3.08 -2.84 -12.82
CA THR A 328 -2.33 -1.59 -12.61
C THR A 328 -0.87 -1.89 -12.29
N TRP A 329 -0.02 -0.88 -12.31
CA TRP A 329 1.40 -0.99 -11.97
C TRP A 329 1.68 -0.32 -10.62
N GLU A 330 2.68 -0.82 -9.89
CA GLU A 330 3.15 -0.22 -8.65
C GLU A 330 4.69 -0.20 -8.57
N SER A 331 5.21 0.68 -7.73
CA SER A 331 6.65 0.83 -7.49
C SER A 331 7.08 0.42 -6.09
N ASP A 332 6.16 0.37 -5.14
CA ASP A 332 6.42 0.08 -3.72
C ASP A 332 7.51 0.98 -3.10
N TYR A 333 7.60 2.23 -3.54
CA TYR A 333 8.55 3.17 -2.93
C TYR A 333 8.11 3.49 -1.49
N PRO A 334 8.97 3.43 -0.45
CA PRO A 334 10.43 3.29 -0.48
C PRO A 334 10.95 1.96 0.06
N HIS A 335 10.17 0.89 -0.09
CA HIS A 335 10.51 -0.43 0.43
C HIS A 335 11.66 -1.10 -0.33
N SER A 336 12.10 -2.26 0.16
CA SER A 336 13.22 -3.01 -0.42
C SER A 336 12.95 -3.54 -1.82
N ASP A 337 11.68 -3.85 -2.13
CA ASP A 337 11.24 -4.38 -3.43
C ASP A 337 11.12 -3.27 -4.48
N CYS A 338 11.21 -2.00 -4.03
CA CYS A 338 11.21 -0.86 -4.91
C CYS A 338 12.35 -0.90 -5.95
N THR A 339 11.99 -0.60 -7.19
CA THR A 339 12.90 -0.62 -8.34
C THR A 339 13.50 0.76 -8.66
N TRP A 340 13.26 1.76 -7.80
CA TRP A 340 13.83 3.10 -7.93
C TRP A 340 15.37 3.02 -8.04
N PRO A 341 16.01 3.78 -8.95
CA PRO A 341 15.48 4.81 -9.86
C PRO A 341 15.18 4.30 -11.28
N ASN A 342 15.11 2.97 -11.45
CA ASN A 342 14.99 2.29 -12.75
C ASN A 342 13.61 1.65 -12.95
N SER A 343 12.59 2.12 -12.25
CA SER A 343 11.25 1.55 -12.32
C SER A 343 10.68 1.47 -13.74
N PRO A 344 10.84 2.48 -14.62
CA PRO A 344 10.41 2.38 -16.01
C PRO A 344 11.13 1.28 -16.79
N GLU A 345 12.43 1.12 -16.61
CA GLU A 345 13.24 0.10 -17.27
C GLU A 345 12.79 -1.30 -16.83
N THR A 346 12.65 -1.52 -15.54
CA THR A 346 12.18 -2.78 -14.98
C THR A 346 10.78 -3.13 -15.48
N ALA A 347 9.84 -2.17 -15.46
CA ALA A 347 8.50 -2.38 -16.03
C ALA A 347 8.55 -2.67 -17.54
N TRP A 348 9.42 -1.97 -18.28
CA TRP A 348 9.54 -2.12 -19.73
C TRP A 348 9.98 -3.53 -20.16
N GLU A 349 10.82 -4.21 -19.38
CA GLU A 349 11.24 -5.59 -19.67
C GLU A 349 10.05 -6.52 -19.87
N GLY A 350 9.05 -6.42 -18.98
CA GLY A 350 7.81 -7.19 -19.04
C GLY A 350 6.76 -6.62 -20.00
N LEU A 351 6.78 -5.32 -20.30
CA LEU A 351 5.71 -4.65 -21.07
C LEU A 351 5.99 -4.54 -22.58
N GLN A 352 7.25 -4.55 -23.02
CA GLN A 352 7.65 -4.23 -24.40
C GLN A 352 7.02 -5.11 -25.50
N HIS A 353 6.49 -6.28 -25.14
CA HIS A 353 5.83 -7.21 -26.06
C HIS A 353 4.34 -6.87 -26.30
N LEU A 354 3.78 -5.97 -25.50
CA LEU A 354 2.38 -5.53 -25.58
C LEU A 354 2.23 -4.36 -26.55
N ASP A 355 1.01 -4.14 -27.04
CA ASP A 355 0.71 -2.94 -27.81
C ASP A 355 0.62 -1.70 -26.92
N LYS A 356 0.68 -0.52 -27.55
CA LYS A 356 0.64 0.76 -26.84
C LYS A 356 -0.61 0.95 -25.99
N GLU A 357 -1.77 0.46 -26.46
CA GLU A 357 -3.03 0.63 -25.73
C GLU A 357 -2.99 -0.13 -24.41
N MET A 358 -2.54 -1.38 -24.43
CA MET A 358 -2.41 -2.20 -23.24
C MET A 358 -1.35 -1.65 -22.27
N ILE A 359 -0.22 -1.17 -22.79
CA ILE A 359 0.81 -0.53 -21.96
C ILE A 359 0.24 0.71 -21.27
N ASP A 360 -0.46 1.60 -21.98
CA ASP A 360 -1.08 2.78 -21.39
C ASP A 360 -2.14 2.41 -20.34
N LYS A 361 -2.95 1.36 -20.59
CA LYS A 361 -3.93 0.83 -19.61
C LYS A 361 -3.26 0.44 -18.30
N ILE A 362 -2.28 -0.45 -18.37
CA ILE A 362 -1.61 -1.02 -17.19
C ILE A 362 -0.80 0.04 -16.45
N THR A 363 -0.06 0.88 -17.17
CA THR A 363 0.89 1.82 -16.55
C THR A 363 0.23 3.05 -15.93
N HIS A 364 -0.92 3.52 -16.44
CA HIS A 364 -1.58 4.70 -15.86
C HIS A 364 -3.09 4.80 -16.06
N LEU A 365 -3.66 4.43 -17.21
CA LEU A 365 -5.08 4.73 -17.49
C LEU A 365 -6.04 3.97 -16.58
N ASN A 366 -5.73 2.72 -16.21
CA ASN A 366 -6.56 1.97 -15.26
C ASN A 366 -6.52 2.61 -13.86
N ALA A 367 -5.34 3.00 -13.38
CA ALA A 367 -5.20 3.70 -12.11
C ALA A 367 -5.95 5.04 -12.12
N MET A 368 -5.79 5.84 -13.17
CA MET A 368 -6.51 7.10 -13.37
C MET A 368 -8.04 6.90 -13.33
N ARG A 369 -8.54 5.85 -13.98
CA ARG A 369 -9.98 5.54 -14.03
C ARG A 369 -10.52 5.10 -12.68
N GLU A 370 -9.92 4.10 -12.05
CA GLU A 370 -10.47 3.49 -10.83
C GLU A 370 -10.34 4.43 -9.62
N PHE A 371 -9.26 5.21 -9.53
CA PHE A 371 -9.02 6.12 -8.41
C PHE A 371 -9.47 7.57 -8.65
N SER A 372 -10.19 7.82 -9.75
CA SER A 372 -10.67 9.16 -10.14
C SER A 372 -9.54 10.21 -10.15
N TYR A 373 -8.40 9.83 -10.70
CA TYR A 373 -7.18 10.62 -10.73
C TYR A 373 -6.91 11.16 -12.14
N ASP A 374 -6.99 12.48 -12.32
CA ASP A 374 -6.75 13.14 -13.61
C ASP A 374 -5.60 14.15 -13.53
N PRO A 375 -4.33 13.68 -13.58
CA PRO A 375 -3.17 14.56 -13.60
C PRO A 375 -3.11 15.43 -14.86
N PHE A 376 -3.78 15.04 -15.96
CA PHE A 376 -3.73 15.77 -17.22
C PHE A 376 -4.63 17.01 -17.24
N SER A 377 -5.51 17.15 -16.26
CA SER A 377 -6.21 18.41 -15.98
C SER A 377 -5.29 19.51 -15.43
N ILE A 378 -4.11 19.13 -14.90
CA ILE A 378 -3.13 20.02 -14.26
C ILE A 378 -1.85 20.12 -15.09
N HIS A 379 -1.32 18.98 -15.53
CA HIS A 379 -0.06 18.86 -16.27
C HIS A 379 -0.33 18.50 -17.73
N LYS A 380 0.47 19.03 -18.66
CA LYS A 380 0.37 18.56 -20.05
C LYS A 380 0.88 17.13 -20.13
N ARG A 381 0.20 16.27 -20.89
CA ARG A 381 0.59 14.85 -21.06
C ARG A 381 2.06 14.68 -21.51
N GLU A 382 2.55 15.57 -22.37
CA GLU A 382 3.95 15.57 -22.86
C GLU A 382 4.98 15.87 -21.75
N ASP A 383 4.57 16.54 -20.68
CA ASP A 383 5.42 16.86 -19.51
C ASP A 383 5.44 15.73 -18.45
N CYS A 384 4.69 14.66 -18.71
CA CYS A 384 4.46 13.54 -17.79
C CYS A 384 5.15 12.23 -18.21
N THR A 385 5.88 12.23 -19.34
CA THR A 385 6.63 11.05 -19.78
C THR A 385 7.87 10.82 -18.94
N VAL A 386 8.40 9.60 -18.92
CA VAL A 386 9.66 9.26 -18.24
C VAL A 386 10.77 10.24 -18.60
N ALA A 387 10.97 10.53 -19.89
CA ALA A 387 12.01 11.48 -20.31
C ALA A 387 11.75 12.91 -19.82
N ALA A 388 10.51 13.41 -19.91
CA ALA A 388 10.17 14.76 -19.48
C ALA A 388 10.30 14.93 -17.96
N LEU A 389 9.96 13.90 -17.20
CA LEU A 389 10.11 13.88 -15.74
C LEU A 389 11.58 13.84 -15.33
N ARG A 390 12.39 12.96 -15.93
CA ARG A 390 13.84 12.86 -15.63
C ARG A 390 14.59 14.13 -16.00
N ALA A 391 14.19 14.82 -17.06
CA ALA A 391 14.76 16.13 -17.42
C ALA A 391 14.56 17.20 -16.34
N LYS A 392 13.56 17.07 -15.46
CA LYS A 392 13.30 17.98 -14.33
C LYS A 392 14.11 17.65 -13.08
N ALA A 393 14.79 16.50 -13.04
CA ALA A 393 15.44 15.96 -11.85
C ALA A 393 16.92 15.62 -12.07
N THR A 394 17.60 16.27 -13.02
CA THR A 394 19.05 16.07 -13.25
C THR A 394 19.91 16.49 -12.04
N HIS A 395 19.35 17.23 -11.09
CA HIS A 395 19.99 17.61 -9.83
C HIS A 395 19.87 16.54 -8.73
N VAL A 396 19.04 15.51 -8.93
CA VAL A 396 18.78 14.46 -7.95
C VAL A 396 19.82 13.35 -8.11
N SER A 397 20.52 13.03 -7.02
CA SER A 397 21.44 11.88 -7.03
C SER A 397 20.65 10.57 -7.08
N ILE A 398 20.97 9.77 -8.09
CA ILE A 398 20.48 8.39 -8.28
C ILE A 398 21.50 7.33 -7.84
N GLU A 399 22.68 7.75 -7.41
CA GLU A 399 23.70 6.87 -6.86
C GLU A 399 23.28 6.31 -5.50
N PRO A 400 23.70 5.07 -5.15
CA PRO A 400 23.44 4.51 -3.84
C PRO A 400 23.92 5.41 -2.70
N ALA A 401 23.04 5.67 -1.73
CA ALA A 401 23.36 6.42 -0.51
C ALA A 401 24.10 5.50 0.47
N LEU A 402 25.43 5.55 0.44
CA LEU A 402 26.30 4.72 1.26
C LEU A 402 26.39 5.23 2.70
N GLY A 403 26.45 4.31 3.67
CA GLY A 403 26.87 4.63 5.03
C GLY A 403 25.91 5.52 5.80
N LEU A 404 24.62 5.45 5.51
CA LEU A 404 23.57 6.17 6.25
C LEU A 404 23.39 5.69 7.70
N GLY A 405 24.08 4.62 8.10
CA GLY A 405 23.94 4.00 9.42
C GLY A 405 22.72 3.09 9.52
N GLY A 406 22.39 2.62 10.72
CA GLY A 406 21.28 1.71 10.95
C GLY A 406 21.58 0.72 12.06
N ALA A 407 20.58 -0.09 12.43
CA ALA A 407 20.80 -1.20 13.33
C ALA A 407 21.77 -2.21 12.70
N ASP A 408 22.75 -2.70 13.47
CA ASP A 408 23.55 -3.88 13.08
C ASP A 408 22.79 -5.14 13.46
N HIS A 409 22.64 -6.05 12.51
CA HIS A 409 21.88 -7.30 12.66
C HIS A 409 22.77 -8.48 13.04
N GLY A 410 24.05 -8.22 13.31
CA GLY A 410 25.00 -9.27 13.69
C GLY A 410 25.17 -10.31 12.60
N ARG A 411 25.07 -9.89 11.33
CA ARG A 411 25.14 -10.77 10.16
C ARG A 411 26.43 -11.59 10.21
N GLN A 412 26.29 -12.91 10.12
CA GLN A 412 27.44 -13.82 10.02
C GLN A 412 27.77 -14.06 8.55
N ASP A 413 29.00 -13.75 8.16
CA ASP A 413 29.49 -14.00 6.80
C ASP A 413 29.26 -15.46 6.40
N ASN A 414 28.73 -15.67 5.19
CA ASN A 414 28.43 -16.98 4.59
C ASN A 414 27.33 -17.82 5.28
N LYS A 415 26.53 -17.24 6.20
CA LYS A 415 25.32 -17.89 6.74
C LYS A 415 24.06 -17.21 6.19
N PRO A 416 23.07 -17.95 5.66
CA PRO A 416 21.77 -17.37 5.32
C PRO A 416 21.10 -16.77 6.56
N VAL A 417 20.55 -15.55 6.41
CA VAL A 417 19.67 -14.95 7.41
C VAL A 417 18.39 -15.78 7.45
N THR A 418 17.94 -16.16 8.64
CA THR A 418 16.77 -17.02 8.82
C THR A 418 15.55 -16.22 9.24
N SER A 419 14.36 -16.83 9.11
CA SER A 419 13.12 -16.25 9.61
C SER A 419 13.17 -16.00 11.12
N GLY A 420 13.85 -16.87 11.87
CA GLY A 420 14.08 -16.70 13.31
C GLY A 420 14.98 -15.52 13.64
N ASP A 421 16.02 -15.27 12.84
CA ASP A 421 16.90 -14.10 13.02
C ASP A 421 16.11 -12.79 12.83
N ILE A 422 15.26 -12.71 11.80
CA ILE A 422 14.39 -11.55 11.55
C ILE A 422 13.32 -11.38 12.63
N ASN A 423 12.72 -12.46 13.12
CA ASN A 423 11.75 -12.38 14.21
C ASN A 423 12.40 -11.88 15.51
N ALA A 424 13.63 -12.31 15.80
CA ALA A 424 14.40 -11.81 16.95
C ALA A 424 14.72 -10.32 16.79
N MET A 425 15.16 -9.91 15.60
CA MET A 425 15.40 -8.51 15.25
C MET A 425 14.15 -7.63 15.46
N PHE A 426 12.97 -8.07 14.99
CA PHE A 426 11.73 -7.32 15.21
C PHE A 426 11.35 -7.23 16.69
N ALA A 427 11.58 -8.29 17.47
CA ALA A 427 11.35 -8.27 18.91
C ALA A 427 12.31 -7.31 19.66
N GLU A 428 13.57 -7.23 19.23
CA GLU A 428 14.55 -6.27 19.77
C GLU A 428 14.32 -4.82 19.30
N ALA A 429 13.74 -4.66 18.10
CA ALA A 429 13.34 -3.37 17.55
C ALA A 429 12.01 -2.87 18.15
N ASP A 430 11.23 -3.73 18.81
CA ASP A 430 9.97 -3.35 19.44
C ASP A 430 10.22 -2.27 20.50
N ALA A 431 9.74 -1.07 20.20
CA ALA A 431 9.92 0.11 21.02
C ALA A 431 9.22 0.03 22.39
N GLN A 432 8.36 -0.97 22.62
CA GLN A 432 7.83 -1.27 23.95
C GLN A 432 8.92 -1.74 24.92
N THR A 433 9.99 -2.38 24.43
CA THR A 433 11.17 -2.72 25.26
C THR A 433 12.07 -1.51 25.55
N ALA A 434 11.84 -0.40 24.85
CA ALA A 434 12.58 0.86 24.97
C ALA A 434 11.82 1.94 25.78
N LEU A 435 10.59 1.69 26.21
CA LEU A 435 9.87 2.46 27.24
C LEU A 435 10.23 1.91 28.62
#